data_AF-A0A914Z4K1-F1
#
_entry.id   AF-A0A914Z4K1-F1
#
_cell.length_a   1.000
_cell.length_b   1.000
_cell.length_c   1.000
_cell.angle_alpha   90.00
_cell.angle_beta   90.00
_cell.angle_gamma   90.00
#
_symmetry.space_group_name_H-M   'P 1'
#
loop_
_entity.id
_entity.type
_entity.pdbx_description
1 polymer ?
#
loop_
_entity_poly.entity_id
_entity_poly.type
_entity_poly.pdbx_seq_one_letter_code
_entity_poly.pdbx_strand_id
1 'polypeptide(L)'
;MRIDVTLSCMMDLKRFPMDKQECPMVIQSYAYVENLVNLTWHIDPPTFPIGSNTEIKLNDMQITNTRFEKCSGPYPMFRGYGNWSCVRGFIVMKRLVMFHVIQTYIPTGI
;
A
#
# COMPACT_ATOMS: atom_id res chain seq x y z
N MET A 1 -13.78 -12.54 8.25
CA MET A 1 -13.15 -11.61 9.20
C MET A 1 -13.21 -10.21 8.60
N ARG A 2 -13.50 -9.17 9.38
CA ARG A 2 -13.49 -7.76 8.95
C ARG A 2 -12.60 -6.99 9.92
N ILE A 3 -11.65 -6.23 9.39
CA ILE A 3 -10.65 -5.49 10.17
C ILE A 3 -10.60 -4.07 9.61
N ASP A 4 -10.49 -3.10 10.50
CA ASP A 4 -10.12 -1.73 10.15
C ASP A 4 -8.69 -1.48 10.66
N VAL A 5 -7.83 -0.99 9.77
CA VAL A 5 -6.40 -0.82 10.06
C VAL A 5 -5.91 0.53 9.58
N THR A 6 -5.14 1.21 10.42
CA THR A 6 -4.39 2.41 10.04
C THR A 6 -2.94 2.00 9.83
N LEU A 7 -2.44 2.16 8.60
CA LEU A 7 -1.09 1.76 8.21
C LEU A 7 -0.21 2.99 8.00
N SER A 8 1.08 2.86 8.29
CA SER A 8 2.07 3.89 7.98
C SER A 8 2.44 3.84 6.49
N CYS A 9 2.36 4.97 5.81
CA CYS A 9 2.81 5.12 4.43
C CYS A 9 3.78 6.31 4.31
N MET A 10 5.02 6.04 3.91
CA MET A 10 6.01 7.07 3.65
C MET A 10 5.77 7.66 2.25
N MET A 11 5.34 8.92 2.19
CA MET A 11 5.02 9.60 0.94
C MET A 11 6.22 10.37 0.38
N ASP A 12 6.46 10.27 -0.92
CA ASP A 12 7.40 11.15 -1.63
C ASP A 12 6.64 12.34 -2.20
N LEU A 13 6.83 13.51 -1.58
CA LEU A 13 6.13 14.74 -1.91
C LEU A 13 6.95 15.67 -2.82
N LYS A 14 8.08 15.21 -3.38
CA LYS A 14 8.96 16.05 -4.22
C LYS A 14 8.25 16.67 -5.42
N ARG A 15 7.20 16.02 -5.93
CA ARG A 15 6.41 16.47 -7.10
C ARG A 15 5.01 16.94 -6.73
N PHE A 16 4.77 17.29 -5.47
CA PHE A 16 3.47 17.79 -5.03
C PHE A 16 3.02 18.99 -5.89
N PRO A 17 1.75 19.06 -6.35
CA PRO A 17 0.63 18.11 -6.16
C PRO A 17 0.50 17.06 -7.28
N MET A 18 1.45 16.98 -8.22
CA MET A 18 1.50 16.01 -9.32
C MET A 18 2.28 14.74 -8.95
N ASP A 19 2.02 14.23 -7.75
CA ASP A 19 2.68 13.08 -7.16
C ASP A 19 1.88 11.77 -7.36
N LYS A 20 2.59 10.64 -7.28
CA LYS A 20 2.03 9.30 -7.16
C LYS A 20 2.55 8.72 -5.86
N GLN A 21 1.65 8.13 -5.07
CA GLN A 21 1.97 7.54 -3.79
C GLN A 21 1.78 6.04 -3.84
N GLU A 22 2.70 5.34 -3.21
CA GLU A 22 2.70 3.89 -3.14
C GLU A 22 2.73 3.47 -1.68
N CYS A 23 1.59 2.96 -1.20
CA CYS A 23 1.44 2.60 0.19
C CYS A 23 1.49 1.09 0.40
N PRO A 24 2.54 0.57 1.07
CA PRO A 24 2.64 -0.85 1.36
C PRO A 24 1.74 -1.24 2.55
N MET A 25 1.01 -2.33 2.38
CA MET A 25 0.40 -3.10 3.46
C MET A 25 1.23 -4.37 3.67
N VAL A 26 1.78 -4.55 4.87
CA VAL A 26 2.62 -5.71 5.21
C VAL A 26 1.88 -6.60 6.20
N ILE A 27 1.73 -7.87 5.87
CA ILE A 27 1.17 -8.89 6.77
C ILE A 27 2.26 -9.90 7.05
N GLN A 28 2.50 -10.18 8.33
CA GLN A 28 3.57 -11.05 8.78
C GLN A 28 3.16 -11.81 10.04
N SER A 29 3.71 -13.01 10.22
CA SER A 29 3.56 -13.76 11.47
C SER A 29 4.34 -13.08 12.60
N TYR A 30 3.68 -12.82 13.73
CA TYR A 30 4.32 -12.20 14.89
C TYR A 30 5.31 -13.14 15.60
N ALA A 31 4.96 -14.42 15.77
CA ALA A 31 5.67 -15.35 16.66
C ALA A 31 6.47 -16.45 15.93
N TYR A 32 6.13 -16.76 14.69
CA TYR A 32 6.65 -17.92 13.97
C TYR A 32 7.52 -17.52 12.78
N VAL A 33 8.67 -18.18 12.67
CA VAL A 33 9.58 -18.08 11.53
C VAL A 33 9.04 -18.81 10.30
N GLU A 34 9.61 -18.53 9.12
CA GLU A 34 9.15 -19.08 7.83
C GLU A 34 9.07 -20.61 7.80
N ASN A 35 9.98 -21.30 8.50
CA ASN A 35 10.00 -22.76 8.58
C ASN A 35 8.77 -23.36 9.29
N LEU A 36 8.08 -22.56 10.12
CA LEU A 36 6.88 -22.98 10.85
C LEU A 36 5.62 -22.45 10.18
N VAL A 37 5.64 -21.21 9.70
CA VAL A 37 4.50 -20.56 9.04
C VAL A 37 4.97 -19.85 7.78
N ASN A 38 4.47 -20.31 6.64
CA ASN A 38 4.74 -19.73 5.33
C ASN A 38 3.49 -19.03 4.80
N LEU A 39 3.57 -17.72 4.60
CA LEU A 39 2.49 -16.89 4.08
C LEU A 39 2.62 -16.76 2.57
N THR A 40 1.54 -17.06 1.85
CA THR A 40 1.46 -16.93 0.39
C THR A 40 0.13 -16.33 -0.01
N TRP A 41 0.15 -15.51 -1.05
CA TRP A 41 -1.07 -15.03 -1.70
C TRP A 41 -1.78 -16.17 -2.43
N HIS A 42 -3.10 -16.23 -2.29
CA HIS A 42 -3.92 -17.11 -3.11
C HIS A 42 -4.22 -16.43 -4.44
N ILE A 43 -3.85 -17.07 -5.55
CA ILE A 43 -3.99 -16.53 -6.92
C ILE A 43 -4.79 -17.55 -7.72
N ASP A 44 -6.05 -17.23 -8.01
CA ASP A 44 -6.93 -18.06 -8.83
C ASP A 44 -7.75 -17.17 -9.78
N PRO A 45 -7.30 -16.97 -11.03
CA PRO A 45 -7.97 -16.08 -11.97
C PRO A 45 -9.45 -16.47 -12.17
N PRO A 46 -10.40 -15.52 -12.08
CA PRO A 46 -10.23 -14.07 -12.11
C PRO A 46 -10.05 -13.39 -10.75
N THR A 47 -10.02 -14.16 -9.65
CA THR A 47 -9.91 -13.64 -8.29
C THR A 47 -8.46 -13.37 -7.92
N PHE A 48 -8.14 -12.08 -7.77
CA PHE A 48 -6.84 -11.63 -7.28
C PHE A 48 -6.88 -11.38 -5.77
N PRO A 49 -5.75 -11.48 -5.07
CA PRO A 49 -5.71 -11.36 -3.61
C PRO A 49 -6.08 -9.96 -3.09
N ILE A 50 -5.99 -8.95 -3.94
CA ILE A 50 -6.32 -7.56 -3.62
C ILE A 50 -7.38 -7.07 -4.59
N GLY A 51 -8.60 -6.92 -4.10
CA GLY A 51 -9.71 -6.26 -4.80
C GLY A 51 -9.96 -4.87 -4.23
N SER A 52 -10.37 -3.95 -5.10
CA SER A 52 -10.89 -2.64 -4.70
C SER A 52 -12.29 -2.45 -5.25
N ASN A 53 -13.22 -1.92 -4.45
CA ASN A 53 -14.51 -1.48 -4.96
C ASN A 53 -14.29 -0.19 -5.78
N THR A 54 -14.80 -0.16 -7.02
CA THR A 54 -14.72 0.99 -7.93
C THR A 54 -15.51 2.20 -7.44
N GLU A 55 -16.42 2.01 -6.49
CA GLU A 55 -17.19 3.07 -5.85
C GLU A 55 -16.41 3.80 -4.75
N ILE A 56 -15.23 3.30 -4.35
CA ILE A 56 -14.38 3.96 -3.37
C ILE A 56 -13.87 5.27 -3.97
N LYS A 57 -14.38 6.38 -3.45
CA LYS A 57 -13.93 7.73 -3.77
C LYS A 57 -13.21 8.32 -2.57
N LEU A 58 -11.95 8.69 -2.76
CA LEU A 58 -11.20 9.49 -1.80
C LEU A 58 -11.28 10.95 -2.25
N ASN A 59 -11.19 11.89 -1.31
CA ASN A 59 -11.39 13.31 -1.61
C ASN A 59 -10.27 13.90 -2.48
N ASP A 60 -9.02 13.53 -2.21
CA ASP A 60 -7.84 14.11 -2.86
C ASP A 60 -6.98 13.07 -3.60
N MET A 61 -7.37 11.79 -3.54
CA MET A 61 -6.60 10.68 -4.09
C MET A 61 -7.48 9.77 -4.94
N GLN A 62 -6.86 9.04 -5.84
CA GLN A 62 -7.52 8.00 -6.62
C GLN A 62 -6.65 6.76 -6.66
N ILE A 63 -7.21 5.62 -6.28
CA ILE A 63 -6.55 4.32 -6.43
C ILE A 63 -6.44 4.03 -7.93
N THR A 64 -5.22 3.92 -8.43
CA THR A 64 -4.94 3.68 -9.85
C THR A 64 -4.60 2.22 -10.12
N ASN A 65 -3.86 1.59 -9.21
CA ASN A 65 -3.44 0.21 -9.34
C ASN A 65 -3.20 -0.43 -7.97
N THR A 66 -3.24 -1.75 -7.93
CA THR A 66 -2.83 -2.56 -6.79
C THR A 66 -1.80 -3.58 -7.23
N ARG A 67 -0.77 -3.81 -6.43
CA ARG A 67 0.21 -4.88 -6.65
C ARG A 67 0.37 -5.71 -5.40
N PHE A 68 0.84 -6.94 -5.55
CA PHE A 68 1.13 -7.81 -4.43
C PHE A 68 2.45 -8.51 -4.67
N GLU A 69 3.20 -8.73 -3.59
CA GLU A 69 4.44 -9.48 -3.60
C GLU A 69 4.50 -10.38 -2.35
N LYS A 70 5.25 -11.47 -2.46
CA LYS A 70 5.72 -12.20 -1.29
C LYS A 70 7.04 -11.58 -0.86
N CYS A 71 7.20 -11.36 0.43
CA CYS A 71 8.48 -10.96 1.00
C CYS A 71 8.96 -12.06 1.96
N SER A 72 10.20 -12.50 1.80
CA SER A 72 10.88 -13.34 2.77
C SER A 72 12.23 -12.69 3.03
N GLY A 73 12.63 -12.57 4.29
CA GLY A 73 13.92 -11.99 4.59
C GLY A 73 14.24 -11.97 6.08
N PRO A 74 15.51 -11.64 6.39
CA PRO A 74 15.94 -11.46 7.75
C PRO A 74 15.37 -10.16 8.32
N TYR A 75 14.50 -10.27 9.33
CA TYR A 75 13.92 -9.12 10.03
C TYR A 75 14.24 -9.19 11.51
N PRO A 76 14.67 -8.12 12.19
CA PRO A 76 14.77 -8.17 13.64
C PRO A 76 13.35 -8.26 14.24
N MET A 77 13.04 -9.37 14.91
CA MET A 77 11.71 -9.63 15.47
C MET A 77 11.81 -10.07 16.93
N PHE A 78 10.67 -10.27 17.59
CA PHE A 78 10.61 -10.54 19.03
C PHE A 78 11.47 -11.75 19.49
N ARG A 79 11.65 -12.77 18.63
CA ARG A 79 12.48 -13.96 18.92
C ARG A 79 13.95 -13.86 18.46
N GLY A 80 14.42 -12.69 18.02
CA GLY A 80 15.79 -12.47 17.56
C GLY A 80 15.88 -12.26 16.05
N TYR A 81 16.98 -12.73 15.44
CA TYR A 81 17.25 -12.67 14.00
C TYR A 81 17.02 -14.07 13.37
N GLY A 82 16.46 -14.12 12.17
CA GLY A 82 15.88 -15.33 11.57
C GLY A 82 15.20 -14.99 10.24
N ASN A 83 14.61 -15.97 9.54
CA ASN A 83 13.86 -15.68 8.32
C ASN A 83 12.36 -15.66 8.61
N TRP A 84 11.69 -14.53 8.36
CA TRP A 84 10.24 -14.41 8.51
C TRP A 84 9.57 -14.34 7.15
N SER A 85 8.48 -15.09 7.02
CA SER A 85 7.60 -15.02 5.87
C SER A 85 6.65 -13.84 6.02
N CYS A 86 6.56 -13.00 5.00
CA CYS A 86 5.58 -11.92 4.92
C CYS A 86 4.94 -11.84 3.53
N VAL A 87 3.78 -11.21 3.48
CA VAL A 87 3.09 -10.87 2.25
C VAL A 87 2.83 -9.38 2.22
N ARG A 88 3.10 -8.76 1.09
CA ARG A 88 2.95 -7.32 0.89
C ARG A 88 1.94 -7.04 -0.21
N GLY A 89 0.99 -6.18 0.09
CA GLY A 89 0.17 -5.52 -0.91
C GLY A 89 0.64 -4.08 -1.06
N PHE A 90 0.49 -3.49 -2.23
CA PHE A 90 0.69 -2.07 -2.41
C PHE A 90 -0.53 -1.47 -3.07
N ILE A 91 -0.96 -0.34 -2.51
CA ILE A 91 -2.03 0.48 -3.03
C ILE A 91 -1.37 1.68 -3.69
N VAL A 92 -1.48 1.75 -5.02
CA VAL A 92 -0.92 2.84 -5.81
C VAL A 92 -2.01 3.89 -6.00
N MET A 93 -1.76 5.07 -5.46
CA MET A 93 -2.66 6.21 -5.48
C MET A 93 -2.07 7.36 -6.27
N LYS A 94 -2.92 8.11 -6.96
CA LYS A 94 -2.58 9.34 -7.67
C LYS A 94 -3.40 10.49 -7.10
N ARG A 95 -2.76 11.64 -6.87
CA ARG A 95 -3.44 12.83 -6.37
C ARG A 95 -4.30 13.50 -7.44
N LEU A 96 -5.45 14.03 -7.04
CA LEU A 96 -6.35 14.81 -7.89
C LEU A 96 -5.88 16.28 -7.93
N VAL A 97 -5.32 16.69 -9.06
CA VAL A 97 -4.62 17.99 -9.18
C VAL A 97 -5.55 19.20 -9.29
N MET A 98 -6.82 19.01 -9.69
CA MET A 98 -7.72 20.09 -10.09
C MET A 98 -7.94 21.12 -8.98
N PHE A 99 -8.04 20.65 -7.73
CA PHE A 99 -8.18 21.51 -6.56
C PHE A 99 -6.98 22.45 -6.39
N HIS A 100 -5.76 21.91 -6.50
CA HIS A 100 -4.53 22.69 -6.37
C HIS A 100 -4.34 23.66 -7.54
N VAL A 101 -4.77 23.30 -8.74
CA VAL A 101 -4.73 24.20 -9.91
C VAL A 101 -5.58 25.44 -9.65
N ILE A 102 -6.84 25.26 -9.24
CA ILE A 102 -7.76 26.39 -9.00
C ILE A 102 -7.29 27.27 -7.85
N GLN A 103 -6.81 26.68 -6.76
CA GLN A 103 -6.47 27.45 -5.54
C GLN A 103 -5.08 28.06 -5.55
N THR A 104 -4.10 27.40 -6.16
CA THR A 104 -2.69 27.82 -6.08
C THR A 104 -2.17 28.31 -7.42
N TYR A 105 -2.35 27.55 -8.51
CA TYR A 105 -1.71 27.87 -9.79
C TYR A 105 -2.40 29.02 -10.54
N ILE A 106 -3.74 29.05 -10.58
CA ILE A 106 -4.46 30.14 -11.27
C ILE A 106 -4.19 31.50 -10.60
N PRO A 107 -4.33 31.65 -9.25
CA PRO A 107 -4.13 32.94 -8.61
C PRO A 107 -2.67 33.45 -8.61
N THR A 108 -1.70 32.57 -8.85
CA THR A 108 -0.27 32.96 -8.93
C THR A 108 0.19 33.29 -10.35
N GLY A 109 -0.57 32.85 -11.36
CA GLY A 109 -0.28 33.14 -12.77
C GLY A 109 -0.96 34.40 -13.30
N ILE A 110 -1.94 34.94 -12.55
CA ILE A 110 -2.56 36.26 -12.79
C ILE A 110 -1.81 37.34 -12.02
#